data_AF-A0A3D3NW73-F1
#
_entry.id   AF-A0A3D3NW73-F1
#
_cell.length_a   1.000
_cell.length_b   1.000
_cell.length_c   1.000
_cell.angle_alpha   90.00
_cell.angle_beta   90.00
_cell.angle_gamma   90.00
#
_symmetry.space_group_name_H-M   'P 1'
#
loop_
_entity.id
_entity.type
_entity.pdbx_description
1 polymer ?
#
loop_
_entity_poly.entity_id
_entity_poly.type
_entity_poly.pdbx_seq_one_letter_code
_entity_poly.pdbx_strand_id
1 'polypeptide(L)' 'MPVHPSAYQAPFFLRRGHAQTILGALTPAWTRPVFSPETLPLPDGDCLHLGWLRGGHARLVILSHGLEGDRRGDG' A
#
# COMPACT_ATOMS: atom_id res chain seq x y z
N MET A 1 8.22 22.26 -0.15
CA MET A 1 8.51 20.85 -0.49
C MET A 1 8.97 20.81 -1.93
N PRO A 2 10.20 20.33 -2.22
CA PRO A 2 10.67 20.23 -3.61
C PRO A 2 9.85 19.19 -4.37
N VAL A 3 9.48 19.51 -5.62
CA VAL A 3 8.80 18.58 -6.51
C VAL A 3 9.85 17.67 -7.14
N HIS A 4 9.81 16.37 -6.83
CA HIS A 4 10.65 15.39 -7.50
C HIS A 4 10.03 15.00 -8.85
N PRO A 5 10.80 15.03 -9.95
CA PRO A 5 10.31 14.59 -11.25
C PRO A 5 10.01 13.09 -11.19
N SER A 6 8.80 12.71 -11.56
CA SER A 6 8.39 11.31 -11.64
C SER A 6 8.65 10.77 -13.04
N ALA A 7 9.41 9.67 -13.14
CA ALA A 7 9.57 8.91 -14.38
C ALA A 7 8.39 7.96 -14.66
N TYR A 8 7.32 8.04 -13.86
CA TYR A 8 6.16 7.17 -14.00
C TYR A 8 5.41 7.45 -15.31
N GLN A 9 5.25 6.41 -16.12
CA GLN A 9 4.42 6.45 -17.32
C GLN A 9 3.17 5.58 -17.09
N ALA A 10 2.00 6.22 -17.08
CA ALA A 10 0.74 5.51 -16.94
C ALA A 10 0.49 4.60 -18.17
N PRO A 11 -0.02 3.36 -17.97
CA PRO A 11 -0.46 2.50 -19.06
C PRO A 11 -1.48 3.23 -19.96
N PHE A 12 -1.48 2.97 -21.28
CA PHE A 12 -2.29 3.75 -22.23
C PHE A 12 -3.80 3.76 -21.89
N PHE A 13 -4.31 2.68 -21.29
CA PHE A 13 -5.71 2.53 -20.87
C PHE A 13 -6.04 3.20 -19.52
N LEU A 14 -5.03 3.68 -18.78
CA LEU A 14 -5.19 4.38 -17.49
C LEU A 14 -4.76 5.85 -17.53
N ARG A 15 -4.60 6.43 -18.73
CA ARG A 15 -4.19 7.85 -18.89
C ARG A 15 -5.29 8.86 -18.53
N ARG A 16 -6.56 8.44 -18.45
CA ARG A 16 -7.70 9.32 -18.09
C ARG A 16 -8.17 9.01 -16.67
N GLY A 17 -8.46 10.04 -15.88
CA GLY A 17 -8.93 9.89 -14.50
C GLY A 17 -10.18 9.00 -14.37
N HIS A 18 -11.16 9.17 -15.28
CA HIS A 18 -12.38 8.33 -15.26
C HIS A 18 -12.10 6.84 -15.50
N ALA A 19 -11.12 6.50 -16.33
CA ALA A 19 -10.79 5.09 -16.59
C ALA A 19 -10.21 4.42 -15.33
N GLN A 20 -9.40 5.15 -14.54
CA GLN A 20 -8.87 4.66 -13.27
C GLN A 20 -9.99 4.41 -12.25
N THR A 21 -10.98 5.31 -12.19
CA THR A 21 -12.14 5.17 -11.29
C THR A 21 -13.05 4.01 -11.70
N ILE A 22 -13.39 3.90 -12.99
CA ILE A 22 -14.27 2.83 -13.50
C ILE A 22 -13.61 1.47 -13.31
N LEU A 23 -12.32 1.34 -13.60
CA LEU A 23 -11.60 0.08 -13.41
C LEU A 23 -11.64 -0.35 -11.93
N GLY A 24 -11.35 0.57 -11.00
CA GLY A 24 -11.40 0.28 -9.57
C GLY A 24 -12.79 -0.15 -9.07
N ALA A 25 -13.86 0.42 -9.63
CA ALA A 25 -15.24 0.06 -9.29
C ALA A 25 -15.69 -1.29 -9.87
N LEU A 26 -15.17 -1.66 -11.04
CA LEU A 26 -15.52 -2.92 -11.71
C LEU A 26 -14.62 -4.09 -11.30
N THR A 27 -13.44 -3.83 -10.73
CA THR A 27 -12.60 -4.89 -10.15
C THR A 27 -13.28 -5.48 -8.92
N PRO A 28 -13.58 -6.80 -8.92
CA PRO A 28 -14.11 -7.46 -7.74
C PRO A 28 -13.20 -7.18 -6.54
N ALA A 29 -13.76 -7.06 -5.34
CA ALA A 29 -12.97 -7.09 -4.13
C ALA A 29 -12.30 -8.48 -4.03
N TRP A 30 -11.08 -8.59 -4.56
CA TRP A 30 -10.32 -9.81 -4.45
C TRP A 30 -10.10 -10.13 -2.97
N THR A 31 -9.95 -11.43 -2.71
CA THR A 31 -9.61 -12.02 -1.41
C THR A 31 -8.76 -11.09 -0.56
N ARG A 32 -9.21 -10.81 0.67
CA ARG A 32 -8.43 -10.05 1.64
C ARG A 32 -7.06 -10.71 1.79
N PRO A 33 -5.96 -10.04 1.41
CA PRO A 33 -4.65 -10.67 1.49
C PRO A 33 -4.30 -10.92 2.96
N VAL A 34 -3.82 -12.12 3.26
CA VAL A 34 -3.38 -12.48 4.61
C VAL A 34 -1.98 -11.91 4.81
N PHE A 35 -1.87 -10.90 5.68
CA PHE A 35 -0.60 -10.28 6.00
C PHE A 35 0.14 -11.05 7.10
N SER A 36 1.46 -11.18 6.97
CA SER A 36 2.31 -11.59 8.09
C SER A 36 2.59 -10.36 8.96
N PRO A 37 2.15 -10.32 10.22
CA PRO A 37 2.40 -9.17 11.10
C PRO A 37 3.86 -9.12 11.54
N GLU A 38 4.36 -7.91 11.78
CA GLU A 38 5.64 -7.65 12.45
C GLU A 38 5.51 -6.35 13.25
N THR A 39 6.08 -6.29 14.45
CA THR A 39 6.20 -5.06 15.24
C THR A 39 7.67 -4.74 15.41
N LEU A 40 8.09 -3.57 14.94
CA LEU A 40 9.45 -3.08 15.03
C LEU A 40 9.55 -2.05 16.17
N PRO A 41 10.32 -2.30 17.24
CA PRO A 41 10.57 -1.29 18.29
C PRO A 41 11.49 -0.20 17.76
N LEU A 42 11.22 1.05 18.14
CA LEU A 42 12.02 2.21 17.76
C LEU A 42 12.89 2.72 18.92
N PRO A 43 14.02 3.39 18.65
CA PRO A 43 14.94 3.86 19.68
C PRO A 43 14.35 4.90 20.65
N ASP A 44 13.27 5.58 20.27
CA ASP A 44 12.54 6.55 21.09
C ASP A 44 11.53 5.90 22.05
N GLY A 45 11.40 4.57 22.02
CA GLY A 45 10.45 3.82 22.84
C GLY A 45 9.08 3.61 22.18
N ASP A 46 8.89 4.05 20.93
CA ASP A 46 7.69 3.77 20.15
C ASP A 46 7.81 2.44 19.36
N CYS A 47 6.79 2.08 18.59
CA CYS A 47 6.78 0.90 17.75
C CYS A 47 6.06 1.11 16.42
N LEU A 48 6.59 0.47 15.36
CA LEU A 48 5.95 0.39 14.05
C LEU A 48 5.28 -0.97 13.89
N HIS A 49 3.97 -0.96 13.68
CA HIS A 49 3.25 -2.15 13.23
C HIS A 49 3.32 -2.26 11.71
N LEU A 50 3.76 -3.40 11.22
CA LEU A 50 3.92 -3.74 9.81
C LEU A 50 3.12 -5.00 9.48
N GLY A 51 2.71 -5.12 8.22
CA GLY A 51 1.97 -6.25 7.69
C GLY A 51 2.55 -6.55 6.33
N TRP A 52 3.10 -7.75 6.18
CA TRP A 52 3.86 -8.14 4.99
C TRP A 52 3.07 -9.04 4.07
N LEU A 53 3.15 -8.75 2.77
CA LEU A 53 2.87 -9.71 1.71
C LEU A 53 4.19 -10.03 1.04
N ARG A 54 4.65 -11.28 1.16
CA ARG A 54 5.94 -11.73 0.64
C ARG A 54 5.69 -12.65 -0.55
N GLY A 55 6.15 -12.24 -1.73
CA GLY A 55 5.98 -12.98 -2.99
C GLY A 55 7.28 -13.22 -3.77
N GLY A 56 8.44 -13.09 -3.12
CA GLY A 56 9.75 -13.27 -3.77
C GLY A 56 10.12 -12.18 -4.77
N HIS A 57 9.54 -10.98 -4.65
CA HIS A 57 9.80 -9.87 -5.56
C HIS A 57 11.14 -9.18 -5.25
N ALA A 58 11.85 -8.75 -6.29
CA ALA A 58 13.11 -8.00 -6.18
C ALA A 58 12.91 -6.54 -5.73
N ARG A 59 11.66 -6.04 -5.70
CA ARG A 59 11.30 -4.67 -5.35
C ARG A 59 10.35 -4.67 -4.17
N LEU A 60 10.59 -3.76 -3.22
CA LEU A 60 9.74 -3.52 -2.06
C LEU A 60 8.86 -2.29 -2.31
N VAL A 61 7.57 -2.41 -2.00
CA VAL A 61 6.62 -1.30 -1.97
C VAL A 61 6.18 -1.10 -0.53
N ILE A 62 6.29 0.13 -0.03
CA ILE A 62 5.82 0.51 1.30
C ILE A 62 4.58 1.39 1.10
N LEU A 63 3.47 0.97 1.70
CA LEU A 63 2.23 1.74 1.75
C LEU A 63 2.06 2.30 3.15
N SER A 64 2.02 3.62 3.25
CA SER A 64 1.71 4.35 4.48
C SER A 64 0.46 5.18 4.23
N HIS A 65 -0.50 5.15 5.16
CA HIS A 65 -1.68 5.99 5.14
C HIS A 65 -1.70 6.88 6.38
N GLY A 66 -2.14 8.13 6.22
CA GLY A 66 -2.25 9.09 7.31
C GLY A 66 -3.51 8.97 8.17
N LEU A 67 -4.30 7.90 8.00
CA LEU A 67 -5.41 7.60 8.91
C LEU A 67 -4.82 7.04 10.21
N GLU A 68 -4.92 7.81 11.29
CA GLU A 68 -4.44 7.47 12.63
C GLU A 68 -4.95 6.09 13.06
N GLY A 69 -4.00 5.15 13.23
CA GLY A 69 -4.06 3.93 14.05
C GLY A 69 -5.38 3.15 14.18
N ASP A 70 -5.63 2.20 13.28
CA ASP A 70 -6.18 0.90 13.68
C ASP A 70 -5.71 -0.19 12.71
N ARG A 71 -4.82 -1.07 13.18
CA ARG A 71 -4.69 -2.41 12.60
C ARG A 71 -5.72 -3.27 13.32
N ARG A 72 -6.84 -3.54 12.65
CA ARG A 72 -7.81 -4.53 13.13
C ARG A 72 -7.12 -5.89 13.14
N GLY A 73 -6.65 -6.31 14.31
CA GLY A 73 -6.18 -7.67 14.54
C GLY A 73 -7.36 -8.60 14.37
N ASP A 74 -7.33 -9.43 13.34
CA ASP A 74 -8.24 -10.57 13.24
C ASP A 74 -7.82 -11.56 14.34
N GLY A 75 -8.67 -11.66 15.38
CA GLY A 75 -8.72 -12.79 16.30
C GLY A 75 -9.87 -13.73 15.92
#